data_AF-A0A352B0N5-F1
#
_entry.id   AF-A0A352B0N5-F1
#
_cell.length_a   1.000
_cell.length_b   1.000
_cell.length_c   1.000
_cell.angle_alpha   90.00
_cell.angle_beta   90.00
_cell.angle_gamma   90.00
#
_symmetry.space_group_name_H-M   'P 1'
#
loop_
_entity.id
_entity.type
_entity.pdbx_description
1 polymer ?
#
loop_
_entity_poly.entity_id
_entity_poly.type
_entity_poly.pdbx_seq_one_letter_code
_entity_poly.pdbx_strand_id
1 'polypeptide(L)'
;GSTIKHRVTGALAFAAFAREVAKNYDIKVALHTDHCAEDQLDGFVRPLLELSAERVKAGGESIFNSHMWDGSAIALDRNLEIAKELLAKTHNVGAVLEIEVGAVGGEEDGVEGAIDEHLYTTVEDGQKTVEALGLGENG
;
A
#
# COMPACT_ATOMS: atom_id res chain seq x y z
N GLY A 1 3.12 16.71 -17.98
CA GLY A 1 2.38 15.72 -18.78
C GLY A 1 2.80 14.33 -18.39
N SER A 2 2.36 13.28 -19.10
CA SER A 2 2.65 11.86 -18.79
C SER A 2 4.14 11.48 -18.79
N THR A 3 5.02 12.35 -19.27
CA THR A 3 6.47 12.16 -19.31
C THR A 3 7.21 12.65 -18.06
N ILE A 4 6.51 13.30 -17.11
CA ILE A 4 7.10 13.82 -15.89
C ILE A 4 6.86 12.82 -14.75
N LYS A 5 7.95 12.29 -14.18
CA LYS A 5 7.92 11.24 -13.14
C LYS A 5 7.58 11.79 -11.74
N HIS A 6 6.37 12.31 -11.57
CA HIS A 6 5.80 12.66 -10.26
C HIS A 6 4.70 11.67 -9.87
N ARG A 7 5.08 10.62 -9.14
CA ARG A 7 4.19 9.48 -8.82
C ARG A 7 2.91 9.92 -8.11
N VAL A 8 3.02 10.77 -7.07
CA VAL A 8 1.86 11.31 -6.34
C VAL A 8 0.90 12.04 -7.28
N THR A 9 1.39 13.01 -8.07
CA THR A 9 0.54 13.76 -9.01
C THR A 9 -0.14 12.85 -10.02
N GLY A 10 0.58 11.85 -10.55
CA GLY A 10 0.02 10.85 -11.45
C GLY A 10 -1.09 10.03 -10.80
N ALA A 11 -0.87 9.54 -9.59
CA ALA A 11 -1.85 8.78 -8.82
C ALA A 11 -3.11 9.60 -8.48
N LEU A 12 -2.94 10.87 -8.09
CA LEU A 12 -4.07 11.79 -7.83
C LEU A 12 -4.91 12.02 -9.09
N ALA A 13 -4.26 12.25 -10.23
CA ALA A 13 -4.95 12.45 -11.50
C ALA A 13 -5.70 11.18 -11.93
N PHE A 14 -5.06 10.01 -11.80
CA PHE A 14 -5.68 8.72 -12.08
C PHE A 14 -6.89 8.46 -11.18
N ALA A 15 -6.75 8.65 -9.87
CA ALA A 15 -7.84 8.41 -8.92
C ALA A 15 -9.06 9.31 -9.18
N ALA A 16 -8.81 10.58 -9.51
CA ALA A 16 -9.89 11.51 -9.87
C ALA A 16 -10.62 11.07 -11.15
N PHE A 17 -9.88 10.68 -12.20
CA PHE A 17 -10.46 10.17 -13.43
C PHE A 17 -11.25 8.87 -13.21
N ALA A 18 -10.64 7.89 -12.54
CA ALA A 18 -11.26 6.60 -12.29
C ALA A 18 -12.55 6.74 -11.48
N ARG A 19 -12.56 7.60 -10.44
CA ARG A 19 -13.75 7.86 -9.63
C ARG A 19 -14.87 8.52 -10.42
N GLU A 20 -14.56 9.40 -11.38
CA GLU A 20 -15.57 10.01 -12.24
C GLU A 20 -16.17 8.99 -13.21
N VAL A 21 -15.32 8.21 -13.87
CA VAL A 21 -15.75 7.18 -14.83
C VAL A 21 -16.58 6.09 -14.14
N ALA A 22 -16.17 5.65 -12.95
CA ALA A 22 -16.85 4.59 -12.19
C ALA A 22 -18.33 4.90 -11.89
N LYS A 23 -18.75 6.17 -11.83
CA LYS A 23 -20.16 6.56 -11.64
C LYS A 23 -21.10 6.05 -12.74
N ASN A 24 -20.55 5.72 -13.90
CA ASN A 24 -21.32 5.25 -15.06
C ASN A 24 -21.47 3.73 -15.13
N TYR A 25 -20.97 3.00 -14.12
CA TYR A 25 -21.01 1.55 -14.06
C TYR A 25 -21.73 1.09 -12.79
N ASP A 26 -22.65 0.12 -12.92
CA ASP A 26 -23.38 -0.46 -11.78
C ASP A 26 -22.57 -1.55 -11.07
N ILE A 27 -21.31 -1.23 -10.74
CA ILE A 27 -20.40 -2.08 -9.99
C ILE A 27 -19.66 -1.23 -8.94
N LYS A 28 -19.09 -1.90 -7.94
CA LYS A 28 -18.18 -1.25 -7.00
C LYS A 28 -16.77 -1.32 -7.53
N VAL A 29 -16.10 -0.17 -7.62
CA VAL A 29 -14.71 -0.05 -8.04
C VAL A 29 -13.89 0.42 -6.84
N ALA A 30 -12.92 -0.38 -6.42
CA ALA A 30 -11.93 0.00 -5.43
C ALA A 30 -10.67 0.49 -6.15
N LEU A 31 -10.04 1.54 -5.63
CA LEU A 31 -8.76 2.04 -6.11
C LEU A 31 -7.66 1.60 -5.15
N HIS A 32 -6.60 1.03 -5.69
CA HIS A 32 -5.45 0.50 -4.96
C HIS A 32 -4.14 1.08 -5.51
N THR A 33 -3.12 1.20 -4.66
CA THR A 33 -1.74 1.41 -5.09
C THR A 33 -0.92 0.17 -4.82
N ASP A 34 -0.23 -0.30 -5.83
CA ASP A 34 0.58 -1.51 -5.81
C ASP A 34 1.91 -1.34 -5.05
N HIS A 35 2.79 -2.35 -5.16
CA HIS A 35 4.13 -2.43 -4.57
C HIS A 35 4.81 -1.07 -4.31
N CYS A 36 5.15 -0.83 -3.05
CA CYS A 36 5.87 0.37 -2.62
C CYS A 36 6.95 -0.01 -1.61
N ALA A 37 8.21 -0.02 -2.07
CA ALA A 37 9.38 -0.32 -1.26
C ALA A 37 9.77 0.82 -0.29
N GLU A 38 10.64 0.54 0.68
CA GLU A 38 10.99 1.46 1.77
C GLU A 38 11.46 2.84 1.28
N ASP A 39 12.31 2.86 0.25
CA ASP A 39 12.87 4.09 -0.33
C ASP A 39 11.86 4.92 -1.13
N GLN A 40 10.70 4.34 -1.44
CA GLN A 40 9.63 4.97 -2.23
C GLN A 40 8.52 5.55 -1.35
N LEU A 41 8.39 5.12 -0.10
CA LEU A 41 7.29 5.47 0.81
C LEU A 41 7.07 6.98 0.91
N ASP A 42 8.15 7.73 1.15
CA ASP A 42 8.11 9.19 1.33
C ASP A 42 7.78 9.94 0.04
N GLY A 43 7.99 9.30 -1.11
CA GLY A 43 7.67 9.84 -2.44
C GLY A 43 6.33 9.36 -3.00
N PHE A 44 5.59 8.50 -2.30
CA PHE A 44 4.39 7.88 -2.84
C PHE A 44 3.28 7.62 -1.79
N VAL A 45 3.33 6.51 -1.05
CA VAL A 45 2.22 6.09 -0.16
C VAL A 45 2.01 7.05 1.02
N ARG A 46 3.07 7.49 1.71
CA ARG A 46 2.93 8.42 2.85
C ARG A 46 2.28 9.75 2.45
N PRO A 47 2.72 10.45 1.38
CA PRO A 47 2.04 11.64 0.88
C PRO A 47 0.57 11.40 0.47
N LEU A 48 0.25 10.26 -0.13
CA LEU A 48 -1.13 9.93 -0.51
C LEU A 48 -2.04 9.73 0.71
N LEU A 49 -1.51 9.14 1.79
CA LEU A 49 -2.21 9.00 3.06
C LEU A 49 -2.41 10.35 3.76
N GLU A 50 -1.41 11.24 3.73
CA GLU A 50 -1.54 12.60 4.27
C GLU A 50 -2.62 13.40 3.54
N LEU A 51 -2.61 13.40 2.21
CA LEU A 51 -3.64 14.05 1.41
C LEU A 51 -5.03 13.41 1.61
N SER A 52 -5.08 12.09 1.81
CA SER A 52 -6.34 11.40 2.15
C SER A 52 -6.83 11.82 3.52
N ALA A 53 -5.96 11.99 4.51
CA ALA A 53 -6.33 12.46 5.84
C ALA A 53 -6.89 13.89 5.82
N GLU A 54 -6.29 14.78 5.03
CA GLU A 54 -6.82 16.13 4.80
C GLU A 54 -8.22 16.10 4.19
N ARG A 55 -8.42 15.25 3.19
CA ARG A 55 -9.71 15.08 2.50
C ARG A 55 -10.79 14.48 3.41
N VAL A 56 -10.45 13.45 4.20
CA VAL A 56 -11.36 12.85 5.18
C VAL A 56 -11.73 13.86 6.27
N LYS A 57 -10.76 14.63 6.77
CA LYS A 57 -11.02 15.71 7.74
C LYS A 57 -11.97 16.78 7.20
N ALA A 58 -11.96 17.02 5.89
CA ALA A 58 -12.89 17.92 5.20
C ALA A 58 -14.28 17.30 4.94
N GLY A 59 -14.54 16.09 5.43
CA GLY A 59 -15.81 15.37 5.24
C GLY A 59 -15.89 14.56 3.95
N GLY A 60 -14.76 14.38 3.25
CA GLY A 60 -14.67 13.49 2.10
C GLY A 60 -14.30 12.05 2.48
N GLU A 61 -14.03 11.26 1.45
CA GLU A 61 -13.49 9.89 1.58
C GLU A 61 -11.99 9.89 1.25
N SER A 62 -11.28 8.85 1.69
CA SER A 62 -9.90 8.57 1.26
C SER A 62 -9.75 8.62 -0.27
N ILE A 63 -8.56 8.98 -0.75
CA ILE A 63 -8.27 9.09 -2.19
C ILE A 63 -8.24 7.70 -2.84
N PHE A 64 -7.59 6.74 -2.16
CA PHE A 64 -7.57 5.33 -2.51
C PHE A 64 -8.26 4.50 -1.42
N ASN A 65 -8.82 3.36 -1.81
CA ASN A 65 -9.48 2.43 -0.90
C ASN A 65 -8.48 1.53 -0.19
N SER A 66 -7.35 1.23 -0.82
CA SER A 66 -6.25 0.49 -0.20
C SER A 66 -4.89 0.93 -0.74
N HIS A 67 -3.84 0.60 0.01
CA HIS A 67 -2.45 0.84 -0.36
C HIS A 67 -1.62 -0.40 -0.01
N MET A 68 -0.64 -0.73 -0.83
CA MET A 68 0.34 -1.78 -0.55
C MET A 68 1.63 -1.21 0.04
N TRP A 69 2.13 -1.88 1.07
CA TRP A 69 3.48 -1.74 1.61
C TRP A 69 4.27 -3.01 1.29
N ASP A 70 5.30 -2.86 0.47
CA ASP A 70 6.17 -3.98 0.12
C ASP A 70 7.50 -3.88 0.88
N GLY A 71 7.56 -4.56 2.01
CA GLY A 71 8.77 -4.73 2.82
C GLY A 71 9.46 -6.07 2.61
N SER A 72 9.16 -6.79 1.52
CA SER A 72 9.70 -8.13 1.24
C SER A 72 11.24 -8.15 1.15
N ALA A 73 11.82 -7.08 0.63
CA ALA A 73 13.27 -6.96 0.42
C ALA A 73 14.09 -6.62 1.69
N ILE A 74 13.44 -6.42 2.84
CA ILE A 74 14.10 -6.06 4.11
C ILE A 74 13.78 -7.07 5.22
N ALA A 75 14.50 -6.99 6.34
CA ALA A 75 14.28 -7.89 7.47
C ALA A 75 12.85 -7.78 8.01
N LEU A 76 12.23 -8.93 8.33
CA LEU A 76 10.83 -9.00 8.75
C LEU A 76 10.49 -8.06 9.91
N ASP A 77 11.35 -7.97 10.93
CA ASP A 77 11.11 -7.09 12.08
C ASP A 77 10.99 -5.62 11.67
N ARG A 78 11.82 -5.17 10.72
CA ARG A 78 11.76 -3.81 10.16
C ARG A 78 10.54 -3.63 9.27
N ASN A 79 10.22 -4.63 8.44
CA ASN A 79 9.01 -4.64 7.63
C ASN A 79 7.76 -4.45 8.51
N LEU A 80 7.60 -5.24 9.58
CA LEU A 80 6.45 -5.18 10.47
C LEU A 80 6.39 -3.89 11.31
N GLU A 81 7.55 -3.30 11.65
CA GLU A 81 7.60 -1.98 12.29
C GLU A 81 6.95 -0.90 11.39
N ILE A 82 7.33 -0.87 10.11
CA ILE A 82 6.78 0.07 9.12
C ILE A 82 5.31 -0.27 8.83
N ALA A 83 4.98 -1.55 8.68
CA ALA A 83 3.60 -1.99 8.47
C ALA A 83 2.68 -1.48 9.58
N LYS A 84 3.13 -1.51 10.84
CA LYS A 84 2.36 -1.01 11.99
C LYS A 84 2.12 0.50 11.93
N GLU A 85 3.12 1.28 11.51
CA GLU A 85 2.96 2.71 11.25
C GLU A 85 1.91 2.96 10.16
N LEU A 86 2.03 2.27 9.03
CA LEU A 86 1.15 2.45 7.87
C LEU A 86 -0.27 1.94 8.13
N LEU A 87 -0.43 0.88 8.95
CA LEU A 87 -1.73 0.35 9.34
C LEU A 87 -2.51 1.39 10.14
N ALA A 88 -1.84 2.06 11.09
CA ALA A 88 -2.46 3.15 11.84
C ALA A 88 -2.86 4.32 10.91
N LYS A 89 -2.02 4.67 9.93
CA LYS A 89 -2.33 5.77 8.98
C LYS A 89 -3.48 5.43 8.04
N THR A 90 -3.53 4.22 7.50
CA THR A 90 -4.61 3.73 6.62
C THR A 90 -5.92 3.62 7.38
N HIS A 91 -5.92 3.03 8.57
CA HIS A 91 -7.09 2.96 9.45
C HIS A 91 -7.68 4.35 9.74
N ASN A 92 -6.82 5.34 10.05
CA ASN A 92 -7.25 6.71 10.33
C ASN A 92 -7.99 7.41 9.17
N VAL A 93 -7.79 6.96 7.93
CA VAL A 93 -8.46 7.51 6.74
C VAL A 93 -9.53 6.56 6.17
N GLY A 94 -9.78 5.42 6.82
CA GLY A 94 -10.72 4.41 6.36
C GLY A 94 -10.26 3.68 5.10
N ALA A 95 -8.95 3.54 4.90
CA ALA A 95 -8.35 2.72 3.84
C ALA A 95 -7.80 1.41 4.42
N VAL A 96 -7.66 0.39 3.56
CA VAL A 96 -7.04 -0.90 3.91
C VAL A 96 -5.54 -0.85 3.61
N LEU A 97 -4.71 -1.40 4.50
CA LEU A 97 -3.32 -1.69 4.20
C LEU A 97 -3.18 -3.13 3.69
N GLU A 98 -2.54 -3.28 2.55
CA GLU A 98 -1.98 -4.54 2.09
C GLU A 98 -0.48 -4.55 2.42
N ILE A 99 0.05 -5.70 2.84
CA ILE A 99 1.48 -5.86 3.13
C ILE A 99 2.01 -7.09 2.44
N GLU A 100 3.32 -7.11 2.22
CA GLU A 100 4.01 -8.30 1.75
C GLU A 100 5.02 -8.82 2.79
N VAL A 101 5.01 -10.14 2.98
CA VAL A 101 5.88 -10.88 3.91
C VAL A 101 6.43 -12.11 3.19
N GLY A 102 7.75 -12.24 3.15
CA GLY A 102 8.45 -13.22 2.30
C GLY A 102 9.21 -12.49 1.18
N ALA A 103 9.60 -13.20 0.12
CA ALA A 103 10.16 -12.60 -1.10
C ALA A 103 9.32 -12.98 -2.33
N VAL A 104 9.06 -12.04 -3.23
CA VAL A 104 8.61 -12.36 -4.59
C VAL A 104 9.80 -12.88 -5.40
N GLY A 105 9.59 -13.96 -6.14
CA GLY A 105 10.52 -14.40 -7.18
C GLY A 105 9.98 -14.02 -8.55
N GLY A 106 10.86 -13.59 -9.44
CA GLY A 106 10.48 -13.06 -10.75
C GLY A 106 10.92 -11.61 -10.92
N GLU A 107 10.46 -10.96 -11.99
CA GLU A 107 10.79 -9.57 -12.29
C GLU A 107 9.53 -8.70 -12.12
N GLU A 108 9.61 -7.67 -11.30
CA GLU A 108 8.56 -6.68 -11.12
C GLU A 108 9.15 -5.27 -11.11
N ASP A 109 8.58 -4.36 -11.92
CA ASP A 109 9.08 -2.99 -12.12
C ASP A 109 10.59 -2.87 -12.46
N GLY A 110 11.16 -3.93 -13.07
CA GLY A 110 12.59 -4.00 -13.41
C GLY A 110 13.49 -4.39 -12.24
N VAL A 111 12.91 -4.87 -11.13
CA VAL A 111 13.59 -5.49 -9.99
C VAL A 111 13.41 -7.00 -10.11
N GLU A 112 14.52 -7.74 -10.25
CA GLU A 112 14.51 -9.20 -10.19
C GLU A 112 14.64 -9.67 -8.73
N GLY A 113 13.61 -10.34 -8.24
CA GLY A 113 13.62 -11.06 -6.97
C GLY A 113 14.40 -12.38 -7.09
N ALA A 114 15.22 -12.67 -6.08
CA ALA A 114 15.98 -13.91 -6.03
C ALA A 114 15.03 -15.13 -5.96
N ILE A 115 15.25 -16.12 -6.81
CA ILE A 115 14.53 -17.40 -6.73
C ILE A 115 15.29 -18.30 -5.76
N ASP A 116 14.97 -18.20 -4.47
CA ASP A 116 15.56 -19.01 -3.41
C ASP A 116 14.51 -19.50 -2.39
N GLU A 117 14.95 -19.99 -1.23
CA GLU A 117 14.04 -20.52 -0.20
C GLU A 117 13.12 -19.48 0.44
N HIS A 118 13.46 -18.18 0.31
CA HIS A 118 12.63 -17.07 0.80
C HIS A 118 11.39 -16.80 -0.06
N LEU A 119 11.27 -17.49 -1.21
CA LEU A 119 10.06 -17.49 -2.03
C LEU A 119 8.83 -18.05 -1.30
N TYR A 120 9.05 -18.82 -0.24
CA TYR A 120 7.99 -19.42 0.57
C TYR A 120 7.98 -18.79 1.96
N THR A 121 7.01 -17.91 2.20
CA THR A 121 6.73 -17.37 3.53
C THR A 121 6.51 -18.49 4.53
N THR A 122 7.17 -18.42 5.69
CA THR A 122 7.07 -19.46 6.71
C THR A 122 5.84 -19.26 7.59
N VAL A 123 5.43 -20.33 8.29
CA VAL A 123 4.37 -20.23 9.32
C VAL A 123 4.80 -19.28 10.45
N GLU A 124 6.09 -19.24 10.79
CA GLU A 124 6.63 -18.35 11.81
C GLU A 124 6.48 -16.88 11.38
N ASP A 125 6.73 -16.56 10.11
CA ASP A 125 6.53 -15.20 9.59
C ASP A 125 5.06 -14.78 9.72
N GLY A 126 4.13 -15.67 9.35
CA GLY A 126 2.70 -15.43 9.54
C GLY A 126 2.29 -15.21 11.00
N GLN A 127 2.89 -15.95 11.94
CA GLN A 127 2.66 -15.75 13.38
C GLN A 127 3.16 -14.38 13.83
N LYS A 128 4.37 -13.97 13.43
CA LYS A 128 4.92 -12.64 13.74
C LYS A 128 4.07 -11.51 13.17
N THR A 129 3.54 -11.68 11.96
CA THR A 129 2.61 -10.70 11.36
C THR A 129 1.36 -10.53 12.22
N VAL A 130 0.73 -11.63 12.65
CA VAL A 130 -0.44 -11.59 13.54
C VAL A 130 -0.10 -10.94 14.88
N GLU A 131 1.05 -11.25 15.47
CA GLU A 131 1.50 -10.64 16.72
C GLU A 131 1.73 -9.13 16.58
N ALA A 132 2.27 -8.68 15.45
CA ALA A 132 2.59 -7.28 15.21
C ALA A 132 1.37 -6.42 14.85
N LEU A 133 0.46 -6.96 14.04
CA LEU A 133 -0.63 -6.21 13.38
C LEU A 133 -2.03 -6.62 13.86
N GLY A 134 -2.17 -7.76 14.53
CA GLY A 134 -3.46 -8.32 14.95
C GLY A 134 -4.11 -9.23 13.90
N LEU A 135 -5.35 -9.62 14.16
CA LEU A 135 -6.20 -10.44 13.28
C LEU A 135 -7.20 -9.60 12.46
N GLY A 136 -7.02 -8.28 12.43
CA GLY A 136 -7.91 -7.31 11.78
C GLY A 136 -8.59 -6.34 12.74
N GLU A 137 -8.37 -6.46 14.05
CA GLU A 137 -8.93 -5.53 15.04
C GLU A 137 -8.25 -4.16 15.06
N ASN A 138 -7.06 -4.03 14.46
CA ASN A 138 -6.26 -2.80 14.44
C ASN A 138 -6.37 -2.00 13.12
N GLY A 139 -7.15 -2.49 12.15
CA GLY A 139 -7.22 -1.94 10.80
C GLY A 139 -8.01 -2.81 9.86
#